data_AF-R4YP66-F1
#
_entry.id   AF-R4YP66-F1
#
_cell.length_a   1.000
_cell.length_b   1.000
_cell.length_c   1.000
_cell.angle_alpha   90.00
_cell.angle_beta   90.00
_cell.angle_gamma   90.00
#
_symmetry.space_group_name_H-M   'P 1'
#
loop_
_entity.id
_entity.type
_entity.pdbx_description
1 polymer ?
#
loop_
_entity_poly.entity_id
_entity_poly.type
_entity_poly.pdbx_seq_one_letter_code
_entity_poly.pdbx_strand_id
1 'polypeptide(L)'
;MLGLIGTFVFLGGVSIKEFYDVLQGTDFNKIIIAGIKQGIYSAGAIGSVIFLIRWMNRWFELHSQSEFELKYFELDMERASWIVETSLEWKDAKGTAIPSELLDSLSKNLFSQDKEKLDPLNHPADQLASALMGSASSVKLKAGDSSIEIDPKKLLKAKPHNTSN
;
A
#
# COMPACT_ATOMS: atom_id res chain seq x y z
N MET A 1 3.35 7.08 -17.64
CA MET A 1 4.05 7.55 -16.42
C MET A 1 5.55 7.68 -16.60
N LEU A 2 6.27 6.65 -17.05
CA LEU A 2 7.71 6.76 -17.34
C LEU A 2 8.04 7.84 -18.39
N GLY A 3 7.22 7.98 -19.45
CA GLY A 3 7.37 9.07 -20.41
C GLY A 3 7.12 10.48 -19.83
N LEU A 4 6.30 10.59 -18.78
CA LEU A 4 6.02 11.86 -18.10
C LEU A 4 7.19 12.26 -17.19
N ILE A 5 7.79 11.29 -16.48
CA ILE A 5 9.04 11.52 -15.74
C ILE A 5 10.16 11.89 -16.72
N GLY A 6 10.30 11.15 -17.82
CA GLY A 6 11.32 11.41 -18.84
C GLY A 6 11.20 12.79 -19.46
N THR A 7 9.98 13.28 -19.71
CA THR A 7 9.75 14.64 -20.22
C THR A 7 10.11 15.71 -19.19
N PHE A 8 9.75 15.57 -17.91
CA PHE A 8 10.17 16.53 -16.88
C PHE A 8 11.67 16.55 -16.65
N VAL A 9 12.33 15.39 -16.67
CA VAL A 9 13.79 15.28 -16.53
C VAL A 9 14.50 15.90 -17.74
N PHE A 10 14.00 15.63 -18.96
CA PHE A 10 14.55 16.21 -20.19
C PHE A 10 14.39 17.74 -20.22
N LEU A 11 13.18 18.24 -19.95
CA LEU A 11 12.90 19.69 -19.91
C LEU A 11 13.68 20.39 -18.80
N GLY A 12 13.76 19.78 -17.62
CA GLY A 12 14.61 20.26 -16.53
C GLY A 12 16.09 20.30 -16.91
N GLY A 13 16.59 19.26 -17.59
CA GLY A 13 17.97 19.18 -18.08
C GLY A 13 18.32 20.29 -19.09
N VAL A 14 17.43 20.54 -20.06
CA VAL A 14 17.61 21.63 -21.03
C VAL A 14 17.54 23.00 -20.34
N SER A 15 16.63 23.16 -19.37
CA SER A 15 16.42 24.41 -18.63
C SER A 15 17.60 24.80 -17.74
N ILE A 16 18.49 23.88 -17.36
CA ILE A 16 19.68 24.18 -16.54
C ILE A 16 20.66 25.10 -17.29
N LYS A 17 20.85 24.87 -18.60
CA LYS A 17 21.75 25.72 -19.41
C LYS A 17 21.22 27.14 -19.52
N GLU A 18 19.93 27.27 -19.82
CA GLU A 18 19.24 28.58 -19.85
C GLU A 18 19.31 29.29 -18.49
N PHE A 19 19.14 28.55 -17.39
CA PHE A 19 19.23 29.12 -16.04
C PHE A 19 20.64 29.64 -15.74
N TYR A 20 21.68 28.91 -16.12
CA TYR A 20 23.08 29.32 -15.92
C TYR A 20 23.43 30.58 -16.73
N ASP A 21 23.00 30.66 -17.98
CA ASP A 21 23.20 31.84 -18.84
C ASP A 21 22.47 33.08 -18.30
N VAL A 22 21.24 32.89 -17.79
CA VAL A 22 20.45 33.96 -17.18
C VAL A 22 21.05 34.42 -15.83
N LEU A 23 21.68 33.52 -15.08
CA LEU A 23 22.33 33.84 -13.80
C LEU A 23 23.58 34.72 -13.97
N GLN A 24 24.27 34.61 -15.10
CA GLN A 24 25.39 35.49 -15.45
C GLN A 24 24.95 36.87 -15.94
N GLY A 25 23.68 37.02 -16.32
CA GLY A 25 23.10 38.29 -16.72
C GLY A 25 22.76 39.20 -15.54
N THR A 26 22.58 40.49 -15.82
CA THR A 26 22.22 41.51 -14.81
C THR A 26 20.70 41.67 -14.65
N ASP A 27 19.90 40.98 -15.48
CA ASP A 27 18.45 41.12 -15.57
C ASP A 27 17.72 40.30 -14.48
N PHE A 28 17.46 40.93 -13.33
CA PHE A 28 16.77 40.30 -12.19
C PHE A 28 15.41 39.65 -12.55
N ASN A 29 14.62 40.26 -13.44
CA ASN A 29 13.33 39.70 -13.86
C ASN A 29 13.49 38.34 -14.55
N LYS A 30 14.55 38.16 -15.36
CA LYS A 30 14.82 36.90 -16.07
C LYS A 30 15.26 35.81 -15.09
N ILE A 31 16.07 36.17 -14.08
CA ILE A 31 16.53 35.24 -13.03
C ILE A 31 15.34 34.65 -12.26
N ILE A 32 14.37 35.49 -11.89
CA ILE A 32 13.16 35.03 -11.17
C ILE A 32 12.35 34.06 -12.05
N ILE A 33 12.11 34.40 -13.31
CA ILE A 33 11.33 33.56 -14.24
C ILE A 33 12.03 32.21 -14.47
N ALA A 34 13.36 32.22 -14.68
CA ALA A 34 14.14 31.02 -14.89
C ALA A 34 14.17 30.13 -13.62
N GLY A 35 14.28 30.74 -12.43
CA GLY A 35 14.22 30.03 -11.16
C GLY A 35 12.87 29.35 -10.91
N ILE A 36 11.76 30.05 -11.21
CA ILE A 36 10.41 29.48 -11.11
C ILE A 36 10.24 28.32 -12.10
N LYS A 37 10.66 28.49 -13.36
CA LYS A 37 10.62 27.45 -14.40
C LYS A 37 11.38 26.19 -13.96
N GLN A 38 12.60 26.36 -13.43
CA GLN A 38 13.40 25.25 -12.91
C GLN A 38 12.78 24.59 -11.68
N GLY A 39 12.17 25.39 -10.79
CA GLY A 39 11.41 24.89 -9.65
C GLY A 39 10.23 24.02 -10.08
N ILE A 40 9.48 24.44 -11.10
CA ILE A 40 8.33 23.69 -11.62
C ILE A 40 8.77 22.35 -12.24
N TYR A 41 9.85 22.33 -13.03
CA TYR A 41 10.31 21.08 -13.64
C TYR A 41 10.88 20.10 -12.61
N SER A 42 11.63 20.59 -11.62
CA SER A 42 12.16 19.73 -10.56
C SER A 42 11.04 19.20 -9.65
N ALA A 43 10.10 20.05 -9.23
CA ALA A 43 8.93 19.63 -8.47
C ALA A 43 8.04 18.66 -9.27
N GLY A 44 7.84 18.90 -10.56
CA GLY A 44 7.10 18.02 -11.46
C GLY A 44 7.74 16.64 -11.61
N ALA A 45 9.07 16.58 -11.74
CA ALA A 45 9.81 15.32 -11.78
C ALA A 45 9.65 14.53 -10.47
N ILE A 46 9.88 15.17 -9.32
CA ILE A 46 9.76 14.53 -8.00
C ILE A 46 8.31 14.07 -7.76
N GLY A 47 7.33 14.94 -8.01
CA GLY A 47 5.92 14.62 -7.86
C GLY A 47 5.49 13.45 -8.75
N SER A 48 6.01 13.39 -9.99
CA SER A 48 5.73 12.28 -10.89
C SER A 48 6.33 10.96 -10.42
N VAL A 49 7.53 10.97 -9.84
CA VAL A 49 8.16 9.77 -9.25
C VAL A 49 7.35 9.28 -8.04
N ILE A 50 6.98 10.18 -7.13
CA ILE A 50 6.16 9.83 -5.95
C ILE A 50 4.82 9.25 -6.40
N PHE A 51 4.17 9.88 -7.38
CA PHE A 51 2.94 9.37 -7.96
C PHE A 51 3.12 7.98 -8.58
N LEU A 52 4.20 7.76 -9.33
CA LEU A 52 4.50 6.46 -9.94
C LEU A 52 4.66 5.36 -8.89
N ILE A 53 5.38 5.62 -7.80
CA ILE A 53 5.55 4.65 -6.70
C ILE A 53 4.19 4.28 -6.10
N ARG A 54 3.34 5.29 -5.83
CA ARG A 54 1.99 5.07 -5.30
C ARG A 54 1.11 4.25 -6.25
N TRP A 55 1.16 4.60 -7.54
CA TRP A 55 0.44 3.87 -8.57
C TRP A 55 0.92 2.42 -8.66
N MET A 56 2.23 2.21 -8.66
CA MET A 56 2.85 0.91 -8.79
C MET A 56 2.51 -0.01 -7.61
N ASN A 57 2.57 0.50 -6.37
CA ASN A 57 2.18 -0.27 -5.18
C ASN A 57 0.70 -0.71 -5.27
N ARG A 58 -0.19 0.20 -5.68
CA ARG A 58 -1.61 -0.14 -5.84
C ARG A 58 -1.83 -1.16 -6.95
N TRP A 59 -1.12 -1.02 -8.06
CA TRP A 59 -1.22 -1.95 -9.18
C TRP A 59 -0.74 -3.35 -8.80
N PHE A 60 0.37 -3.46 -8.06
CA PHE A 60 0.86 -4.75 -7.58
C PHE A 60 -0.10 -5.44 -6.62
N GLU A 61 -0.71 -4.69 -5.70
CA GLU A 61 -1.69 -5.22 -4.76
C GLU A 61 -2.94 -5.76 -5.49
N LEU A 62 -3.48 -4.99 -6.44
CA LEU A 62 -4.62 -5.43 -7.25
C LEU A 62 -4.26 -6.64 -8.11
N HIS A 63 -3.04 -6.67 -8.66
CA HIS A 63 -2.58 -7.76 -9.49
C HIS A 63 -2.40 -9.05 -8.68
N SER A 64 -1.76 -9.00 -7.51
CA SER A 64 -1.58 -10.17 -6.65
C SER A 64 -2.92 -10.74 -6.20
N GLN A 65 -3.87 -9.89 -5.79
CA GLN A 65 -5.21 -10.32 -5.42
C GLN A 65 -5.93 -11.02 -6.58
N SER A 66 -5.86 -10.44 -7.78
CA SER A 66 -6.48 -11.05 -8.97
C SER A 66 -5.86 -12.41 -9.31
N GLU A 67 -4.54 -12.55 -9.17
CA GLU A 67 -3.84 -13.83 -9.38
C GLU A 67 -4.24 -14.87 -8.32
N PHE A 68 -4.37 -14.48 -7.05
CA PHE A 68 -4.85 -15.38 -6.02
C PHE A 68 -6.28 -15.83 -6.28
N GLU A 69 -7.19 -14.91 -6.64
CA GLU A 69 -8.57 -15.26 -7.03
C GLU A 69 -8.60 -16.25 -8.19
N LEU A 70 -7.76 -16.07 -9.20
CA LEU A 70 -7.65 -16.99 -10.32
C LEU A 70 -7.16 -18.38 -9.87
N LYS A 71 -6.17 -18.44 -8.98
CA LYS A 71 -5.64 -19.69 -8.43
C LYS A 71 -6.66 -20.43 -7.57
N TYR A 72 -7.41 -19.72 -6.73
CA TYR A 72 -8.52 -20.31 -5.97
C TYR A 72 -9.60 -20.86 -6.90
N PHE A 73 -9.93 -20.13 -7.96
CA PHE A 73 -10.89 -20.59 -8.96
C PHE A 73 -10.42 -21.84 -9.70
N GLU A 74 -9.14 -21.89 -10.08
CA GLU A 74 -8.51 -23.07 -10.69
C GLU A 74 -8.62 -24.30 -9.78
N LEU A 75 -8.33 -24.13 -8.49
CA LEU A 75 -8.43 -25.20 -7.49
C LEU A 75 -9.89 -25.64 -7.27
N ASP A 76 -10.84 -24.71 -7.22
CA ASP A 76 -12.26 -25.03 -7.14
C ASP A 76 -12.74 -25.78 -8.39
N MET A 77 -12.24 -25.44 -9.58
CA MET A 77 -12.54 -26.17 -10.81
C MET A 77 -12.04 -27.62 -10.75
N GLU A 78 -10.81 -27.83 -10.30
CA GLU A 78 -10.25 -29.17 -10.10
C GLU A 78 -11.04 -29.96 -9.07
N ARG A 79 -11.39 -29.34 -7.93
CA ARG A 79 -12.22 -29.98 -6.90
C ARG A 79 -13.60 -30.35 -7.45
N ALA A 80 -14.23 -29.47 -8.22
CA ALA A 80 -15.51 -29.75 -8.86
C ALA A 80 -15.41 -30.94 -9.82
N SER A 81 -14.36 -30.98 -10.65
CA SER A 81 -14.11 -32.07 -11.58
C SER A 81 -13.96 -33.41 -10.84
N TRP A 82 -13.17 -33.42 -9.76
CA TRP A 82 -12.98 -34.61 -8.94
C TRP A 82 -14.27 -35.08 -8.26
N ILE A 83 -15.11 -34.15 -7.77
CA ILE A 83 -16.43 -34.48 -7.20
C ILE A 83 -17.33 -35.13 -8.25
N VAL A 84 -17.35 -34.59 -9.47
CA VAL A 84 -18.13 -35.13 -10.58
C VAL A 84 -17.65 -36.54 -10.93
N GLU A 85 -16.35 -36.73 -11.11
CA GLU A 85 -15.73 -38.03 -11.39
C GLU A 85 -16.06 -39.05 -10.30
N THR A 86 -15.83 -38.69 -9.03
CA THR A 86 -16.15 -39.54 -7.87
C THR A 86 -17.64 -39.88 -7.82
N SER A 87 -18.52 -38.94 -8.20
CA SER A 87 -19.98 -39.18 -8.26
C SER A 87 -20.38 -40.20 -9.32
N LEU A 88 -19.69 -40.19 -10.46
CA LEU A 88 -19.90 -41.16 -11.54
C LEU A 88 -19.37 -42.53 -11.11
N GLU A 89 -18.14 -42.59 -10.59
CA GLU A 89 -17.54 -43.83 -10.10
C GLU A 89 -18.35 -44.49 -8.98
N TRP A 90 -18.89 -43.70 -8.04
CA TRP A 90 -19.75 -44.24 -6.98
C TRP A 90 -21.04 -44.82 -7.55
N LYS A 91 -21.67 -44.12 -8.49
CA LYS A 91 -22.88 -44.59 -9.16
C LYS A 91 -22.62 -45.89 -9.91
N ASP A 92 -21.48 -46.00 -10.59
CA ASP A 92 -21.08 -47.20 -11.31
C ASP A 92 -20.78 -48.36 -10.34
N ALA A 93 -20.12 -48.09 -9.21
CA ALA A 93 -19.72 -49.12 -8.25
C ALA A 93 -20.84 -49.59 -7.30
N LYS A 94 -21.73 -48.70 -6.87
CA LYS A 94 -22.78 -48.96 -5.87
C LYS A 94 -24.18 -49.02 -6.46
N GLY A 95 -24.38 -48.56 -7.69
CA GLY A 95 -25.69 -48.45 -8.35
C GLY A 95 -26.60 -47.37 -7.74
N THR A 96 -26.09 -46.58 -6.79
CA THR A 96 -26.83 -45.53 -6.09
C THR A 96 -26.15 -44.18 -6.28
N ALA A 97 -26.90 -43.09 -6.13
CA ALA A 97 -26.29 -41.75 -6.08
C ALA A 97 -25.40 -41.61 -4.83
N ILE A 98 -24.39 -40.74 -4.90
CA ILE A 98 -23.62 -40.35 -3.71
C ILE A 98 -24.58 -39.81 -2.64
N PRO A 99 -24.41 -40.21 -1.36
CA PRO A 99 -25.19 -39.64 -0.25
C PRO A 99 -25.11 -38.11 -0.23
N SER A 100 -26.27 -37.45 -0.14
CA SER A 100 -26.36 -35.99 -0.21
C SER A 100 -25.52 -35.29 0.87
N GLU A 101 -25.43 -35.87 2.07
CA GLU A 101 -24.59 -35.35 3.17
C GLU A 101 -23.10 -35.28 2.79
N LEU A 102 -22.60 -36.28 2.06
CA LEU A 102 -21.22 -36.30 1.57
C LEU A 102 -21.03 -35.31 0.44
N LEU A 103 -21.97 -35.26 -0.50
CA LEU A 103 -21.91 -34.31 -1.61
C LEU A 103 -21.88 -32.87 -1.12
N ASP A 104 -22.77 -32.51 -0.19
CA ASP A 104 -22.82 -31.19 0.44
C ASP A 104 -21.52 -30.85 1.19
N SER A 105 -20.90 -31.85 1.84
CA SER A 105 -19.62 -31.66 2.53
C SER A 105 -18.47 -31.40 1.54
N LEU A 106 -18.46 -32.08 0.40
CA LEU A 106 -17.41 -31.98 -0.62
C LEU A 106 -17.56 -30.72 -1.48
N SER A 107 -18.78 -30.34 -1.82
CA SER A 107 -19.08 -29.11 -2.56
C SER A 107 -19.07 -27.86 -1.70
N LYS A 108 -18.81 -27.98 -0.40
CA LYS A 108 -18.78 -26.84 0.52
C LYS A 108 -17.74 -25.81 0.08
N ASN A 109 -18.12 -24.54 0.14
CA ASN A 109 -17.31 -23.37 -0.24
C ASN A 109 -16.80 -23.37 -1.69
N LEU A 110 -17.31 -24.26 -2.56
CA LEU A 110 -16.96 -24.26 -3.97
C LEU A 110 -17.45 -22.96 -4.61
N PHE A 111 -16.54 -22.22 -5.23
CA PHE A 111 -16.80 -20.92 -5.85
C PHE A 111 -17.34 -19.85 -4.88
N SER A 112 -17.14 -20.04 -3.57
CA SER A 112 -17.55 -19.07 -2.56
C SER A 112 -16.46 -18.02 -2.40
N GLN A 113 -16.53 -16.96 -3.21
CA GLN A 113 -15.69 -15.78 -3.03
C GLN A 113 -16.29 -14.90 -1.94
N ASP A 114 -15.89 -15.11 -0.69
CA ASP A 114 -16.05 -14.10 0.35
C ASP A 114 -15.13 -12.94 -0.03
N LYS A 115 -15.68 -11.94 -0.70
CA LYS A 115 -14.98 -10.69 -0.99
C LYS A 115 -14.72 -10.01 0.35
N GLU A 116 -13.55 -10.25 0.94
CA GLU A 116 -13.03 -9.35 1.96
C GLU A 116 -13.06 -7.95 1.33
N LYS A 117 -13.91 -7.09 1.89
CA LYS A 117 -13.99 -5.70 1.46
C LYS A 117 -12.62 -5.12 1.71
N LEU A 118 -11.86 -4.89 0.64
CA LEU A 118 -10.60 -4.18 0.71
C LEU A 118 -10.84 -2.88 1.48
N ASP A 119 -10.24 -2.81 2.66
CA ASP A 119 -10.32 -1.64 3.55
C ASP A 119 -9.87 -0.41 2.73
N PRO A 120 -10.59 0.73 2.81
CA PRO A 120 -10.36 1.84 1.90
C PRO A 120 -8.96 2.39 2.08
N LEU A 121 -8.10 2.18 1.08
CA LEU A 121 -6.82 2.86 0.81
C LEU A 121 -6.09 3.43 2.05
N ASN A 122 -5.94 2.65 3.12
CA ASN A 122 -5.15 3.07 4.26
C ASN A 122 -3.68 2.90 3.89
N HIS A 123 -2.98 4.03 3.73
CA HIS A 123 -1.57 4.02 3.38
C HIS A 123 -0.78 3.24 4.45
N PRO A 124 0.16 2.34 4.10
CA PRO A 124 0.92 1.61 5.11
C PRO A 124 1.72 2.55 6.03
N ALA A 125 2.15 3.72 5.56
CA ALA A 125 2.72 4.74 6.46
C ALA A 125 1.67 5.42 7.34
N ASP A 126 0.39 5.49 6.95
CA ASP A 126 -0.69 5.98 7.80
C ASP A 126 -1.11 4.91 8.82
N GLN A 127 -1.03 3.63 8.47
CA GLN A 127 -1.18 2.52 9.40
C GLN A 127 -0.02 2.48 10.39
N LEU A 128 1.22 2.69 9.93
CA LEU A 128 2.40 2.79 10.81
C LEU A 128 2.36 4.05 11.66
N ALA A 129 1.97 5.21 11.10
CA ALA A 129 1.79 6.43 11.86
C ALA A 129 0.66 6.27 12.88
N SER A 130 -0.46 5.66 12.51
CA SER A 130 -1.56 5.36 13.43
C SER A 130 -1.19 4.32 14.48
N ALA A 131 -0.38 3.31 14.14
CA ALA A 131 0.13 2.32 15.08
C ALA A 131 1.14 2.94 16.04
N LEU A 132 2.05 3.80 15.58
CA LEU A 132 3.04 4.50 16.41
C LEU A 132 2.40 5.61 17.26
N MET A 133 1.45 6.35 16.70
CA MET A 133 0.74 7.45 17.37
C MET A 133 -0.38 6.92 18.29
N GLY A 134 -0.97 5.76 17.96
CA GLY A 134 -1.90 5.00 18.81
C GLY A 134 -1.20 4.20 19.92
N SER A 135 0.02 3.70 19.69
CA SER A 135 0.86 3.10 20.75
C SER A 135 1.38 4.13 21.76
N ALA A 136 1.19 5.43 21.51
CA ALA A 136 1.49 6.51 22.45
C ALA A 136 0.25 6.98 23.26
N SER A 137 -0.86 6.23 23.23
CA SER A 137 -2.00 6.48 24.11
C SER A 137 -1.58 6.24 25.56
N SER A 138 -1.67 7.28 26.40
CA SER A 138 -1.31 7.30 27.82
C SER A 138 -1.73 6.01 28.53
N VAL A 139 -0.75 5.27 29.04
CA VAL A 139 -1.01 4.06 29.83
C VAL A 139 -1.32 4.50 31.26
N LYS A 140 -2.58 4.36 31.69
CA LYS A 140 -2.99 4.62 33.07
C LYS A 140 -2.91 3.31 33.85
N LEU A 141 -1.76 3.07 34.47
CA LEU A 141 -1.57 1.89 35.32
C LEU A 141 -2.06 2.21 36.73
N LYS A 142 -3.06 1.46 37.20
CA LYS A 142 -3.44 1.44 38.62
C LYS A 142 -2.48 0.50 39.36
N ALA A 143 -1.65 1.05 40.23
CA ALA A 143 -0.81 0.29 41.15
C ALA A 143 -1.34 0.53 42.58
N GLY A 144 -2.15 -0.41 43.08
CA GLY A 144 -2.82 -0.30 44.37
C GLY A 144 -3.78 0.90 44.42
N ASP A 145 -3.64 1.75 45.45
CA ASP A 145 -4.48 2.94 45.66
C ASP A 145 -4.02 4.18 44.86
N SER A 146 -2.99 4.05 44.01
CA SER A 146 -2.45 5.16 43.22
C SER A 146 -2.60 4.93 41.71
N SER A 147 -2.92 6.00 40.98
CA SER A 147 -2.95 6.00 39.51
C SER A 147 -1.77 6.79 38.98
N ILE A 148 -0.89 6.14 38.22
CA ILE A 148 0.22 6.80 37.55
C ILE A 148 -0.16 6.97 36.08
N GLU A 149 -0.19 8.22 35.64
CA GLU A 149 -0.50 8.61 34.27
C GLU A 149 0.80 9.02 33.57
N ILE A 150 1.27 8.20 32.63
CA ILE A 150 2.48 8.47 31.87
C ILE A 150 2.07 9.08 30.53
N ASP A 151 2.40 10.35 30.36
CA ASP A 151 2.05 11.16 29.21
C ASP A 151 3.31 11.43 28.34
N PRO A 152 3.47 10.76 27.19
CA PRO A 152 4.72 10.76 26.43
C PRO A 152 5.08 12.14 25.83
N LYS A 153 4.13 13.07 25.73
CA LYS A 153 4.40 14.46 25.32
C LYS A 153 5.28 15.22 26.31
N LYS A 154 5.29 14.83 27.59
CA LYS A 154 6.14 15.44 28.63
C LYS A 154 7.56 14.89 28.62
N LEU A 155 7.75 13.67 28.14
CA LEU A 155 9.08 13.03 28.01
C LEU A 155 9.92 13.68 26.91
N LEU A 156 9.29 14.14 25.81
CA LEU A 156 9.99 14.87 24.73
C LEU A 156 10.45 16.28 25.13
N LYS A 157 9.92 16.86 26.22
CA LYS A 157 10.30 18.19 26.72
C LYS A 157 11.42 18.15 27.78
N ALA A 158 11.77 16.98 28.30
CA ALA A 158 12.88 16.84 29.24
C ALA A 158 14.21 16.77 28.48
N LYS A 159 14.71 17.93 28.04
CA LYS A 159 16.08 18.08 27.55
C LYS A 159 17.06 17.73 28.68
N PRO A 160 18.13 16.94 28.44
CA PRO A 160 19.10 16.64 29.48
C PRO A 160 19.84 17.93 29.87
N HIS A 161 19.75 18.28 31.16
CA HIS A 161 20.61 19.31 31.75
C HIS A 161 22.03 18.75 31.79
N ASN A 162 22.87 19.22 30.88
CA ASN A 162 24.29 18.88 30.83
C ASN A 162 24.95 19.46 32.09
N THR A 163 25.44 18.60 32.99
CA THR A 163 26.34 18.99 34.09
C THR A 163 27.78 18.80 33.59
N SER A 164 28.43 19.90 33.20
CA SER A 164 29.90 19.97 33.18
C SER A 164 30.35 20.33 34.58
N ASN A 165 31.32 19.58 35.10
CA ASN A 165 32.20 20.00 36.18
C ASN A 165 32.88 21.34 35.85
#